data_AF-A0A0B5EXD5-F1
#
_entry.id   AF-A0A0B5EXD5-F1
#
_cell.length_a   1.000
_cell.length_b   1.000
_cell.length_c   1.000
_cell.angle_alpha   90.00
_cell.angle_beta   90.00
_cell.angle_gamma   90.00
#
_symmetry.space_group_name_H-M   'P 1'
#
loop_
_entity.id
_entity.type
_entity.pdbx_description
1 polymer ?
#
loop_
_entity_poly.entity_id
_entity_poly.type
_entity_poly.pdbx_seq_one_letter_code
_entity_poly.pdbx_strand_id
1 'polypeptide(L)'
;MPCEVPDEHPILKDAGFARHHISTPAGTLMEEPYDWCRPLTHEECANPYLVVVDINMSFAAAANGLTVGLNGPIHLTGNPIFDPSLPGSWLVDLSHVDLSRIWVNGRTVDGSRLPSPFTPKGDRPDGPAWYATPTLQYAVELGFDVAPIEAYVRTQTGRYLDFWYKRLRDAYVDAMADIGVTTDLQGEEFLEAMARRKQVDPTMALLETAIKATAKGAIGKLRQRSRGQVPYYEPYPALDRWTWRPDIRAAVLANQCTGLHRKLMKTAAAADLYPVAIGTDAIVYPSPGPSPLDVLPYTPEGKAAPGAFRLGVSPGMVKHQGTQTVL
;
A
#
# COMPACT_ATOMS: atom_id res chain seq x y z
N MET A 1 -19.27 -5.36 16.80
CA MET A 1 -18.52 -4.10 17.02
C MET A 1 -17.75 -3.81 15.76
N PRO A 2 -17.62 -2.55 15.31
CA PRO A 2 -16.92 -2.26 14.06
C PRO A 2 -15.46 -2.73 14.17
N CYS A 3 -15.05 -3.63 13.27
CA CYS A 3 -13.69 -4.21 13.25
C CYS A 3 -12.58 -3.19 12.97
N GLU A 4 -12.91 -1.95 12.63
CA GLU A 4 -11.96 -0.90 12.26
C GLU A 4 -11.37 -0.17 13.48
N VAL A 5 -11.98 -0.36 14.66
CA VAL A 5 -11.54 0.32 15.89
C VAL A 5 -10.22 -0.26 16.40
N PRO A 6 -9.27 0.57 16.87
CA PRO A 6 -8.03 0.08 17.45
C PRO A 6 -8.23 -0.46 18.88
N ASP A 7 -7.30 -1.32 19.33
CA ASP A 7 -7.35 -2.02 20.63
C ASP A 7 -7.43 -1.08 21.85
N GLU A 8 -7.02 0.18 21.74
CA GLU A 8 -7.14 1.17 22.83
C GLU A 8 -8.48 1.93 22.87
N HIS A 9 -9.39 1.68 21.93
CA HIS A 9 -10.60 2.49 21.77
C HIS A 9 -11.60 2.29 22.93
N PRO A 10 -12.21 3.35 23.50
CA PRO A 10 -13.14 3.28 24.63
C PRO A 10 -14.28 2.26 24.48
N ILE A 11 -14.85 2.16 23.27
CA ILE A 11 -15.94 1.22 22.95
C ILE A 11 -15.61 -0.24 23.31
N LEU A 12 -14.34 -0.65 23.30
CA LEU A 12 -13.94 -2.01 23.65
C LEU A 12 -14.12 -2.32 25.15
N LYS A 13 -14.06 -1.30 26.02
CA LYS A 13 -14.39 -1.44 27.45
C LYS A 13 -15.85 -1.81 27.64
N ASP A 14 -16.74 -1.13 26.92
CA ASP A 14 -18.19 -1.37 26.97
C ASP A 14 -18.55 -2.75 26.43
N ALA A 15 -17.73 -3.27 25.50
CA ALA A 15 -17.82 -4.63 24.98
C ALA A 15 -17.12 -5.70 25.86
N GLY A 16 -16.57 -5.32 27.02
CA GLY A 16 -16.02 -6.26 28.01
C GLY A 16 -14.60 -6.76 27.73
N PHE A 17 -13.85 -6.12 26.83
CA PHE A 17 -12.46 -6.53 26.55
C PHE A 17 -11.50 -6.16 27.69
N ALA A 18 -10.52 -7.04 27.92
CA ALA A 18 -9.46 -6.78 28.89
C ALA A 18 -8.53 -5.66 28.42
N ARG A 19 -8.04 -4.81 29.34
CA ARG A 19 -7.24 -3.60 29.06
C ARG A 19 -6.06 -3.79 28.08
N HIS A 20 -5.46 -4.97 28.04
CA HIS A 20 -4.34 -5.30 27.14
C HIS A 20 -4.72 -6.42 26.17
N HIS A 21 -5.98 -6.46 25.75
CA HIS A 21 -6.44 -7.34 24.71
C HIS A 21 -5.61 -7.11 23.43
N ILE A 22 -5.19 -8.20 22.83
CA ILE A 22 -4.55 -8.22 21.53
C ILE A 22 -5.57 -8.81 20.57
N SER A 23 -6.03 -8.00 19.61
CA SER A 23 -6.98 -8.47 18.61
C SER A 23 -6.36 -9.53 17.70
N THR A 24 -7.15 -10.55 17.37
CA THR A 24 -6.84 -11.48 16.28
C THR A 24 -7.23 -10.88 14.92
N PRO A 25 -6.75 -11.41 13.79
CA PRO A 25 -7.20 -10.99 12.46
C PRO A 25 -8.72 -11.09 12.25
N ALA A 26 -9.39 -12.04 12.93
CA ALA A 26 -10.85 -12.18 12.93
C ALA A 26 -11.57 -11.17 13.85
N GLY A 27 -10.86 -10.49 14.75
CA GLY A 27 -11.42 -9.50 15.68
C GLY A 27 -11.29 -8.05 15.19
N THR A 28 -10.18 -7.74 14.51
CA THR A 28 -9.86 -6.37 14.06
C THR A 28 -9.31 -6.36 12.63
N LEU A 29 -9.72 -5.36 11.86
CA LEU A 29 -9.22 -5.07 10.52
C LEU A 29 -7.75 -4.67 10.56
N MET A 30 -6.89 -5.47 9.92
CA MET A 30 -5.44 -5.29 9.89
C MET A 30 -4.94 -4.85 8.52
N GLU A 31 -5.51 -3.77 7.99
CA GLU A 31 -5.00 -3.12 6.77
C GLU A 31 -3.84 -2.19 7.15
N GLU A 32 -2.62 -2.70 6.96
CA GLU A 32 -1.35 -2.00 7.22
C GLU A 32 -0.40 -2.18 6.03
N PRO A 33 0.52 -1.23 5.80
CA PRO A 33 1.51 -1.37 4.73
C PRO A 33 2.40 -2.59 4.95
N TYR A 34 3.00 -3.09 3.86
CA TYR A 34 3.94 -4.20 3.94
C TYR A 34 5.11 -3.93 4.89
N ASP A 35 5.44 -4.95 5.66
CA ASP A 35 6.69 -5.10 6.40
C ASP A 35 7.12 -6.56 6.24
N TRP A 36 7.72 -6.83 5.08
CA TRP A 36 8.02 -8.18 4.60
C TRP A 36 9.46 -8.27 4.12
N CYS A 37 10.10 -9.40 4.38
CA CYS A 37 11.37 -9.76 3.78
C CYS A 37 11.50 -11.27 3.65
N ARG A 38 12.43 -11.70 2.81
CA ARG A 38 12.83 -13.10 2.68
C ARG A 38 14.35 -13.22 2.51
N PRO A 39 14.94 -14.38 2.82
CA PRO A 39 16.32 -14.66 2.45
C PRO A 39 16.55 -14.56 0.93
N LEU A 40 17.77 -14.19 0.56
CA LEU A 40 18.24 -14.30 -0.82
C LEU A 40 18.31 -15.77 -1.23
N THR A 41 17.97 -16.06 -2.50
CA THR A 41 18.30 -17.36 -3.09
C THR A 41 19.79 -17.45 -3.40
N HIS A 42 20.28 -18.66 -3.69
CA HIS A 42 21.68 -18.86 -4.05
C HIS A 42 22.10 -18.05 -5.29
N GLU A 43 21.22 -17.96 -6.29
CA GLU A 43 21.45 -17.17 -7.51
C GLU A 43 21.44 -15.66 -7.22
N GLU A 44 20.54 -15.21 -6.35
CA GLU A 44 20.47 -13.80 -5.97
C GLU A 44 21.71 -13.32 -5.22
N CYS A 45 22.35 -14.21 -4.44
CA CYS A 45 23.61 -13.91 -3.75
C CYS A 45 24.78 -13.57 -4.70
N ALA A 46 24.69 -13.89 -5.99
CA ALA A 46 25.69 -13.49 -6.97
C ALA A 46 25.62 -11.99 -7.33
N ASN A 47 24.49 -11.32 -7.02
CA ASN A 47 24.32 -9.90 -7.29
C ASN A 47 25.10 -9.05 -6.27
N PRO A 48 26.00 -8.15 -6.71
CA PRO A 48 26.81 -7.32 -5.82
C PRO A 48 26.04 -6.19 -5.13
N TYR A 49 24.80 -5.90 -5.55
CA TYR A 49 24.01 -4.79 -5.04
C TYR A 49 22.61 -5.20 -4.60
N LEU A 50 22.09 -4.46 -3.62
CA LEU A 50 20.67 -4.35 -3.30
C LEU A 50 20.20 -2.94 -3.66
N VAL A 51 19.32 -2.83 -4.63
CA VAL A 51 18.77 -1.55 -5.11
C VAL A 51 17.36 -1.35 -4.56
N VAL A 52 17.11 -0.16 -4.03
CA VAL A 52 15.82 0.21 -3.45
C VAL A 52 15.08 1.19 -4.35
N VAL A 53 13.89 0.78 -4.80
CA VAL A 53 12.94 1.64 -5.51
C VAL A 53 11.79 2.01 -4.60
N ASP A 54 11.40 3.28 -4.59
CA ASP A 54 10.38 3.82 -3.68
C ASP A 54 9.25 4.48 -4.46
N ILE A 55 8.00 4.13 -4.14
CA ILE A 55 6.83 4.67 -4.85
C ILE A 55 6.55 6.11 -4.39
N ASN A 56 6.57 7.05 -5.33
CA ASN A 56 6.28 8.44 -5.03
C ASN A 56 4.83 8.62 -4.55
N MET A 57 4.68 9.22 -3.36
CA MET A 57 3.39 9.55 -2.73
C MET A 57 2.40 8.36 -2.74
N SER A 58 2.89 7.16 -2.45
CA SER A 58 2.17 5.88 -2.57
C SER A 58 0.73 5.92 -2.06
N PHE A 59 0.50 6.34 -0.81
CA PHE A 59 -0.85 6.41 -0.23
C PHE A 59 -1.74 7.48 -0.87
N ALA A 60 -1.18 8.62 -1.28
CA ALA A 60 -1.96 9.63 -1.97
C ALA A 60 -2.36 9.14 -3.36
N ALA A 61 -1.44 8.48 -4.09
CA ALA A 61 -1.75 7.83 -5.36
C ALA A 61 -2.83 6.75 -5.20
N ALA A 62 -2.78 5.96 -4.12
CA ALA A 62 -3.80 4.96 -3.82
C ALA A 62 -5.16 5.54 -3.40
N ALA A 63 -5.22 6.81 -2.98
CA ALA A 63 -6.49 7.49 -2.71
C ALA A 63 -7.18 7.99 -3.99
N ASN A 64 -6.45 8.15 -5.09
CA ASN A 64 -6.98 8.67 -6.34
C ASN A 64 -8.02 7.73 -6.95
N GLY A 65 -9.24 8.23 -7.15
CA GLY A 65 -10.35 7.46 -7.72
C GLY A 65 -10.97 6.45 -6.76
N LEU A 66 -10.47 6.35 -5.53
CA LEU A 66 -10.98 5.40 -4.54
C LEU A 66 -12.38 5.82 -4.09
N THR A 67 -13.34 4.92 -4.29
CA THR A 67 -14.70 5.10 -3.78
C THR A 67 -14.76 4.66 -2.32
N VAL A 68 -15.23 5.55 -1.44
CA VAL A 68 -15.30 5.30 0.00
C VAL A 68 -16.70 5.60 0.54
N GLY A 69 -17.00 5.07 1.72
CA GLY A 69 -18.27 5.31 2.41
C GLY A 69 -18.39 6.76 2.91
N LEU A 70 -19.60 7.31 2.86
CA LEU A 70 -19.94 8.67 3.33
C LEU A 70 -20.88 8.64 4.54
N ASN A 71 -21.42 7.48 4.89
CA ASN A 71 -22.29 7.24 6.04
C ASN A 71 -21.66 6.25 7.04
N GLY A 72 -22.34 6.08 8.17
CA GLY A 72 -21.99 5.05 9.15
C GLY A 72 -22.20 3.63 8.61
N PRO A 73 -21.57 2.62 9.23
CA PRO A 73 -21.63 1.24 8.77
C PRO A 73 -23.00 0.61 8.98
N ILE A 74 -23.41 -0.21 8.01
CA ILE A 74 -24.51 -1.18 8.12
C ILE A 74 -23.89 -2.56 8.31
N HIS A 75 -24.30 -3.27 9.36
CA HIS A 75 -23.83 -4.61 9.66
C HIS A 75 -24.67 -5.65 8.90
N LEU A 76 -24.03 -6.40 8.01
CA LEU A 76 -24.59 -7.52 7.29
C LEU A 76 -24.11 -8.83 7.94
N THR A 77 -25.04 -9.76 8.18
CA THR A 77 -24.78 -11.08 8.77
C THR A 77 -25.43 -12.16 7.91
N GLY A 78 -25.14 -13.44 8.20
CA GLY A 78 -25.77 -14.56 7.50
C GLY A 78 -25.16 -14.85 6.13
N ASN A 79 -23.83 -14.73 6.02
CA ASN A 79 -23.05 -14.95 4.79
C ASN A 79 -23.48 -14.05 3.62
N PRO A 80 -23.32 -12.72 3.74
CA PRO A 80 -23.73 -11.79 2.70
C PRO A 80 -22.93 -12.03 1.40
N ILE A 81 -23.59 -11.80 0.26
CA ILE A 81 -22.92 -11.82 -1.04
C ILE A 81 -21.94 -10.64 -1.12
N PHE A 82 -20.71 -10.90 -1.56
CA PHE A 82 -19.72 -9.84 -1.77
C PHE A 82 -20.17 -8.90 -2.89
N ASP A 83 -20.26 -7.61 -2.59
CA ASP A 83 -20.55 -6.55 -3.54
C ASP A 83 -19.34 -5.59 -3.62
N PRO A 84 -18.56 -5.61 -4.73
CA PRO A 84 -17.38 -4.76 -4.86
C PRO A 84 -17.72 -3.27 -4.98
N SER A 85 -18.98 -2.90 -5.19
CA SER A 85 -19.42 -1.50 -5.24
C SER A 85 -19.64 -0.89 -3.85
N LEU A 86 -19.71 -1.72 -2.80
CA LEU A 86 -19.90 -1.27 -1.42
C LEU A 86 -18.55 -1.12 -0.70
N PRO A 87 -18.15 0.10 -0.33
CA PRO A 87 -17.03 0.31 0.58
C PRO A 87 -17.37 -0.28 1.94
N GLY A 88 -16.48 -1.12 2.46
CA GLY A 88 -16.70 -1.78 3.73
C GLY A 88 -15.55 -2.66 4.16
N SER A 89 -15.81 -3.34 5.27
CA SER A 89 -14.92 -4.30 5.90
C SER A 89 -15.65 -5.63 5.96
N TRP A 90 -15.00 -6.70 5.52
CA TRP A 90 -15.61 -8.00 5.26
C TRP A 90 -14.81 -9.07 5.99
N LEU A 91 -15.49 -9.92 6.78
CA LEU A 91 -14.86 -11.08 7.41
C LEU A 91 -14.89 -12.24 6.41
N VAL A 92 -13.73 -12.66 5.94
CA VAL A 92 -13.58 -13.73 4.93
C VAL A 92 -12.44 -14.65 5.33
N ASP A 93 -12.56 -15.94 5.03
CA ASP A 93 -11.43 -16.86 5.06
C ASP A 93 -10.74 -16.88 3.70
N LEU A 94 -9.48 -16.41 3.66
CA LEU A 94 -8.61 -16.45 2.47
C LEU A 94 -7.44 -17.41 2.64
N SER A 95 -7.48 -18.30 3.64
CA SER A 95 -6.41 -19.28 3.90
C SER A 95 -6.23 -20.29 2.77
N HIS A 96 -7.22 -20.46 1.88
CA HIS A 96 -7.14 -21.31 0.69
C HIS A 96 -6.34 -20.70 -0.47
N VAL A 97 -6.05 -19.39 -0.42
CA VAL A 97 -5.38 -18.67 -1.52
C VAL A 97 -3.93 -19.11 -1.68
N ASP A 98 -3.53 -19.37 -2.93
CA ASP A 98 -2.19 -19.80 -3.29
C ASP A 98 -1.70 -19.04 -4.54
N LEU A 99 -0.72 -18.15 -4.35
CA LEU A 99 -0.21 -17.28 -5.40
C LEU A 99 0.47 -18.04 -6.56
N SER A 100 0.97 -19.25 -6.31
CA SER A 100 1.62 -20.07 -7.36
C SER A 100 0.64 -20.49 -8.48
N ARG A 101 -0.66 -20.42 -8.21
CA ARG A 101 -1.74 -20.77 -9.15
C ARG A 101 -2.15 -19.59 -10.05
N ILE A 102 -1.64 -18.39 -9.80
CA ILE A 102 -2.05 -17.19 -10.53
C ILE A 102 -1.34 -17.14 -11.89
N TRP A 103 -2.12 -16.88 -12.94
CA TRP A 103 -1.63 -16.70 -14.30
C TRP A 103 -1.48 -15.22 -14.65
N VAL A 104 -0.26 -14.77 -14.96
CA VAL A 104 0.04 -13.37 -15.31
C VAL A 104 0.89 -13.33 -16.57
N ASN A 105 0.45 -12.58 -17.58
CA ASN A 105 1.15 -12.40 -18.86
C ASN A 105 1.57 -13.72 -19.54
N GLY A 106 0.72 -14.76 -19.48
CA GLY A 106 1.00 -16.02 -20.18
C GLY A 106 1.86 -17.02 -19.39
N ARG A 107 2.14 -16.79 -18.10
CA ARG A 107 2.87 -17.72 -17.24
C ARG A 107 2.43 -17.65 -15.79
N THR A 108 2.83 -18.65 -15.00
CA THR A 108 2.88 -18.55 -13.55
C THR A 108 4.19 -17.90 -13.10
N VAL A 109 4.18 -17.38 -11.86
CA VAL A 109 5.35 -16.84 -11.16
C VAL A 109 5.60 -17.65 -9.89
N ASP A 110 6.81 -17.55 -9.34
CA ASP A 110 7.13 -18.18 -8.05
C ASP A 110 6.45 -17.40 -6.90
N GLY A 111 5.26 -17.86 -6.52
CA GLY A 111 4.48 -17.27 -5.45
C GLY A 111 5.16 -17.32 -4.07
N SER A 112 6.15 -18.21 -3.87
CA SER A 112 6.88 -18.30 -2.59
C SER A 112 7.87 -17.14 -2.40
N ARG A 113 8.25 -16.46 -3.48
CA ARG A 113 9.15 -15.29 -3.49
C ARG A 113 8.39 -13.96 -3.48
N LEU A 114 7.08 -14.00 -3.31
CA LEU A 114 6.20 -12.83 -3.25
C LEU A 114 5.47 -12.78 -1.91
N PRO A 115 5.23 -11.58 -1.35
CA PRO A 115 4.37 -11.46 -0.18
C PRO A 115 2.93 -11.79 -0.55
N SER A 116 2.22 -12.47 0.35
CA SER A 116 0.76 -12.50 0.34
C SER A 116 0.20 -11.07 0.40
N PRO A 117 -0.73 -10.67 -0.49
CA PRO A 117 -1.38 -9.37 -0.42
C PRO A 117 -2.48 -9.28 0.64
N PHE A 118 -2.70 -10.36 1.37
CA PHE A 118 -3.78 -10.50 2.35
C PHE A 118 -3.27 -10.39 3.79
N THR A 119 -1.98 -10.14 4.01
CA THR A 119 -1.46 -9.83 5.34
C THR A 119 -0.36 -8.77 5.23
N PRO A 120 -0.22 -7.85 6.22
CA PRO A 120 0.85 -6.86 6.22
C PRO A 120 2.26 -7.48 6.26
N LYS A 121 2.36 -8.68 6.83
CA LYS A 121 3.62 -9.44 6.94
C LYS A 121 3.91 -10.28 5.70
N GLY A 122 3.04 -10.31 4.69
CA GLY A 122 3.24 -11.12 3.49
C GLY A 122 3.08 -12.63 3.72
N ASP A 123 2.68 -13.07 4.91
CA ASP A 123 2.36 -14.46 5.21
C ASP A 123 1.01 -14.86 4.60
N ARG A 124 0.87 -16.13 4.24
CA ARG A 124 -0.43 -16.70 3.84
C ARG A 124 -1.40 -16.61 5.04
N PRO A 125 -2.66 -16.16 4.84
CA PRO A 125 -3.67 -16.20 5.90
C PRO A 125 -3.84 -17.62 6.45
N ASP A 126 -4.07 -17.74 7.75
CA ASP A 126 -4.24 -19.02 8.46
C ASP A 126 -5.70 -19.31 8.84
N GLY A 127 -6.62 -18.39 8.54
CA GLY A 127 -8.05 -18.53 8.73
C GLY A 127 -8.82 -17.24 8.41
N PRO A 128 -10.04 -17.07 8.97
CA PRO A 128 -10.84 -15.88 8.78
C PRO A 128 -10.16 -14.60 9.28
N ALA A 129 -10.22 -13.54 8.46
CA ALA A 129 -9.76 -12.21 8.83
C ALA A 129 -10.64 -11.11 8.21
N TRP A 130 -10.59 -9.92 8.80
CA TRP A 130 -11.24 -8.75 8.25
C TRP A 130 -10.40 -8.13 7.13
N TYR A 131 -11.06 -7.84 6.00
CA TYR A 131 -10.47 -7.24 4.81
C TYR A 131 -11.28 -6.03 4.35
N ALA A 132 -10.62 -4.98 3.86
CA ALA A 132 -11.34 -3.90 3.18
C ALA A 132 -11.79 -4.34 1.78
N THR A 133 -12.85 -3.73 1.24
CA THR A 133 -13.36 -4.03 -0.11
C THR A 133 -12.27 -4.12 -1.19
N PRO A 134 -11.26 -3.22 -1.26
CA PRO A 134 -10.22 -3.33 -2.30
C PRO A 134 -9.39 -4.62 -2.21
N THR A 135 -9.15 -5.15 -1.01
CA THR A 135 -8.42 -6.40 -0.80
C THR A 135 -9.20 -7.60 -1.32
N LEU A 136 -10.51 -7.66 -1.03
CA LEU A 136 -11.38 -8.73 -1.56
C LEU A 136 -11.59 -8.63 -3.07
N GLN A 137 -11.76 -7.40 -3.58
CA GLN A 137 -11.83 -7.17 -5.02
C GLN A 137 -10.58 -7.71 -5.71
N TYR A 138 -9.42 -7.54 -5.08
CA TYR A 138 -8.17 -8.08 -5.60
C TYR A 138 -8.10 -9.61 -5.52
N ALA A 139 -8.61 -10.24 -4.46
CA ALA A 139 -8.72 -11.71 -4.41
C ALA A 139 -9.56 -12.27 -5.59
N VAL A 140 -10.70 -11.62 -5.89
CA VAL A 140 -11.55 -11.96 -7.03
C VAL A 140 -10.83 -11.71 -8.37
N GLU A 141 -10.10 -10.59 -8.52
CA GLU A 141 -9.29 -10.30 -9.71
C GLU A 141 -8.23 -11.39 -9.96
N LEU A 142 -7.64 -11.93 -8.90
CA LEU A 142 -6.68 -13.03 -8.96
C LEU A 142 -7.32 -14.40 -9.25
N GLY A 143 -8.66 -14.47 -9.33
CA GLY A 143 -9.41 -15.68 -9.65
C GLY A 143 -9.74 -16.56 -8.44
N PHE A 144 -9.67 -16.02 -7.22
CA PHE A 144 -10.06 -16.75 -6.01
C PHE A 144 -11.51 -16.44 -5.62
N ASP A 145 -12.20 -17.48 -5.14
CA ASP A 145 -13.52 -17.33 -4.57
C ASP A 145 -13.45 -16.61 -3.22
N VAL A 146 -14.42 -15.73 -2.97
CA VAL A 146 -14.61 -15.04 -1.69
C VAL A 146 -15.99 -15.39 -1.12
N ALA A 147 -16.02 -15.80 0.14
CA ALA A 147 -17.23 -16.15 0.86
C ALA A 147 -17.30 -15.34 2.17
N PRO A 148 -17.89 -14.13 2.16
CA PRO A 148 -18.04 -13.35 3.38
C PRO A 148 -18.91 -14.06 4.42
N ILE A 149 -18.46 -14.01 5.67
CA ILE A 149 -19.18 -14.50 6.85
C ILE A 149 -20.12 -13.40 7.36
N GLU A 150 -19.57 -12.18 7.47
CA GLU A 150 -20.27 -10.95 7.83
C GLU A 150 -19.52 -9.72 7.27
N ALA A 151 -20.18 -8.57 7.27
CA ALA A 151 -19.60 -7.34 6.74
C ALA A 151 -20.13 -6.07 7.44
N TYR A 152 -19.30 -5.04 7.51
CA TYR A 152 -19.69 -3.67 7.82
C TYR A 152 -19.56 -2.83 6.55
N VAL A 153 -20.69 -2.48 5.91
CA VAL A 153 -20.72 -1.80 4.59
C VAL A 153 -21.31 -0.40 4.67
N ARG A 154 -21.00 0.43 3.68
CA ARG A 154 -21.50 1.81 3.56
C ARG A 154 -22.26 1.97 2.25
N THR A 155 -23.51 2.39 2.34
CA THR A 155 -24.43 2.49 1.19
C THR A 155 -24.39 3.85 0.51
N GLN A 156 -23.93 4.90 1.21
CA GLN A 156 -23.65 6.18 0.58
C GLN A 156 -22.16 6.23 0.26
N THR A 157 -21.82 6.46 -1.00
CA THR A 157 -20.45 6.33 -1.49
C THR A 157 -20.03 7.53 -2.30
N GLY A 158 -18.73 7.82 -2.34
CA GLY A 158 -18.20 8.83 -3.25
C GLY A 158 -16.68 8.89 -3.29
N ARG A 159 -16.16 9.66 -4.23
CA ARG A 159 -14.73 9.91 -4.41
C ARG A 159 -14.24 11.04 -3.50
N TYR A 160 -14.37 10.82 -2.20
CA TYR A 160 -14.12 11.81 -1.16
C TYR A 160 -12.70 12.39 -1.19
N LEU A 161 -11.71 11.57 -1.59
CA LEU A 161 -10.29 11.94 -1.54
C LEU A 161 -9.75 12.54 -2.85
N ASP A 162 -10.52 12.56 -3.94
CA ASP A 162 -10.03 12.97 -5.27
C ASP A 162 -9.54 14.42 -5.29
N PHE A 163 -10.32 15.35 -4.71
CA PHE A 163 -9.94 16.76 -4.68
C PHE A 163 -8.68 16.99 -3.83
N TRP A 164 -8.61 16.32 -2.68
CA TRP A 164 -7.44 16.36 -1.81
C TRP A 164 -6.19 15.81 -2.50
N TYR A 165 -6.30 14.66 -3.17
CA TYR A 165 -5.22 14.07 -3.95
C TYR A 165 -4.78 15.00 -5.09
N LYS A 166 -5.73 15.50 -5.89
CA LYS A 166 -5.43 16.37 -7.04
C LYS A 166 -4.64 17.60 -6.60
N ARG A 167 -5.08 18.27 -5.52
CA ARG A 167 -4.41 19.46 -5.00
C ARG A 167 -2.98 19.17 -4.52
N LEU A 168 -2.76 18.06 -3.82
CA LEU A 168 -1.42 17.70 -3.36
C LEU A 168 -0.51 17.20 -4.48
N ARG A 169 -1.07 16.47 -5.46
CA ARG A 169 -0.35 16.04 -6.66
C ARG A 169 0.13 17.23 -7.46
N ASP A 170 -0.76 18.19 -7.74
CA ASP A 170 -0.43 19.36 -8.57
C ASP A 170 0.67 20.17 -7.89
N ALA A 171 0.51 20.49 -6.59
CA ALA A 171 1.54 21.18 -5.81
C ALA A 171 2.88 20.41 -5.78
N TYR A 172 2.84 19.08 -5.68
CA TYR A 172 4.06 18.25 -5.69
C TYR A 172 4.75 18.28 -7.05
N VAL A 173 4.01 18.12 -8.14
CA VAL A 173 4.57 18.12 -9.49
C VAL A 173 5.15 19.49 -9.84
N ASP A 174 4.44 20.56 -9.50
CA ASP A 174 4.92 21.93 -9.71
C ASP A 174 6.22 22.18 -8.92
N ALA A 175 6.24 21.83 -7.63
CA ALA A 175 7.45 21.98 -6.81
C ALA A 175 8.64 21.14 -7.29
N MET A 176 8.38 19.94 -7.85
CA MET A 176 9.42 19.11 -8.45
C MET A 176 9.94 19.69 -9.77
N ALA A 177 9.06 20.30 -10.57
CA ALA A 177 9.44 20.97 -11.81
C ALA A 177 10.35 22.17 -11.54
N ASP A 178 10.05 22.96 -10.51
CA ASP A 178 10.86 24.11 -10.09
C ASP A 178 12.29 23.73 -9.64
N ILE A 179 12.49 22.49 -9.15
CA ILE A 179 13.83 21.94 -8.83
C ILE A 179 14.44 21.12 -9.98
N GLY A 180 13.87 21.23 -11.19
CA GLY A 180 14.40 20.64 -12.41
C GLY A 180 14.08 19.15 -12.60
N VAL A 181 13.08 18.62 -11.91
CA VAL A 181 12.60 17.24 -12.08
C VAL A 181 11.20 17.24 -12.69
N THR A 182 11.13 17.16 -14.01
CA THR A 182 9.87 17.22 -14.77
C THR A 182 9.32 15.83 -15.10
N THR A 183 8.05 15.77 -15.53
CA THR A 183 7.34 14.49 -15.78
C THR A 183 7.78 13.77 -17.07
N ASP A 184 8.44 14.48 -17.97
CA ASP A 184 8.98 13.96 -19.21
C ASP A 184 10.35 13.30 -19.07
N LEU A 185 11.12 13.61 -18.02
CA LEU A 185 12.42 12.97 -17.75
C LEU A 185 12.28 11.45 -17.60
N GLN A 186 13.14 10.71 -18.28
CA GLN A 186 13.20 9.24 -18.21
C GLN A 186 14.62 8.77 -17.91
N GLY A 187 14.76 7.50 -17.53
CA GLY A 187 16.05 6.82 -17.48
C GLY A 187 17.09 7.56 -16.64
N GLU A 188 18.28 7.73 -17.23
CA GLU A 188 19.43 8.39 -16.60
C GLU A 188 19.18 9.87 -16.32
N GLU A 189 18.53 10.60 -17.24
CA GLU A 189 18.22 12.03 -17.06
C GLU A 189 17.37 12.27 -15.80
N PHE A 190 16.40 11.38 -15.56
CA PHE A 190 15.59 11.42 -14.34
C PHE A 190 16.43 11.14 -13.09
N LEU A 191 17.33 10.16 -13.13
CA LEU A 191 18.19 9.80 -12.00
C LEU A 191 19.17 10.92 -11.65
N GLU A 192 19.82 11.51 -12.65
CA GLU A 192 20.73 12.66 -12.49
C GLU A 192 19.99 13.87 -11.91
N ALA A 193 18.81 14.21 -12.45
CA ALA A 193 17.99 15.29 -11.94
C ALA A 193 17.56 15.04 -10.48
N MET A 194 17.18 13.80 -10.16
CA MET A 194 16.83 13.42 -8.79
C MET A 194 18.03 13.51 -7.84
N ALA A 195 19.25 13.15 -8.27
CA ALA A 195 20.45 13.19 -7.44
C ALA A 195 20.83 14.62 -7.01
N ARG A 196 20.63 15.60 -7.90
CA ARG A 196 20.96 17.02 -7.65
C ARG A 196 19.80 17.87 -7.10
N ARG A 197 18.59 17.32 -7.02
CA ARG A 197 17.36 18.11 -6.76
C ARG A 197 17.39 18.94 -5.47
N LYS A 198 18.10 18.48 -4.43
CA LYS A 198 18.17 19.18 -3.14
C LYS A 198 19.13 20.38 -3.16
N GLN A 199 20.03 20.42 -4.15
CA GLN A 199 21.04 21.46 -4.32
C GLN A 199 20.58 22.58 -5.27
N VAL A 200 19.55 22.34 -6.08
CA VAL A 200 19.01 23.32 -7.05
C VAL A 200 18.33 24.49 -6.33
N ASP A 201 17.34 24.19 -5.49
CA ASP A 201 16.65 25.18 -4.66
C ASP A 201 16.28 24.54 -3.31
N PRO A 202 16.98 24.87 -2.21
CA PRO A 202 16.68 24.34 -0.88
C PRO A 202 15.28 24.68 -0.38
N THR A 203 14.72 25.84 -0.77
CA THR A 203 13.38 26.27 -0.36
C THR A 203 12.33 25.38 -1.01
N MET A 204 12.46 25.12 -2.31
CA MET A 204 11.54 24.24 -3.02
C MET A 204 11.69 22.78 -2.59
N ALA A 205 12.91 22.33 -2.25
CA ALA A 205 13.12 21.01 -1.65
C ALA A 205 12.42 20.86 -0.28
N LEU A 206 12.41 21.92 0.55
CA LEU A 206 11.66 21.94 1.81
C LEU A 206 10.15 21.92 1.57
N LEU A 207 9.66 22.68 0.58
CA LEU A 207 8.25 22.68 0.20
C LEU A 207 7.79 21.30 -0.27
N GLU A 208 8.57 20.65 -1.13
CA GLU A 208 8.33 19.27 -1.58
C GLU A 208 8.23 18.29 -0.41
N THR A 209 9.15 18.41 0.56
CA THR A 209 9.14 17.60 1.78
C THR A 209 7.87 17.84 2.60
N ALA A 210 7.44 19.11 2.74
CA ALA A 210 6.23 19.47 3.48
C ALA A 210 4.95 18.95 2.80
N ILE A 211 4.88 19.00 1.46
CA ILE A 211 3.75 18.45 0.69
C ILE A 211 3.65 16.94 0.91
N LYS A 212 4.78 16.22 0.83
CA LYS A 212 4.82 14.77 1.10
C LYS A 212 4.42 14.43 2.53
N ALA A 213 4.91 15.18 3.51
CA ALA A 213 4.54 15.02 4.92
C ALA A 213 3.04 15.26 5.14
N THR A 214 2.46 16.24 4.46
CA THR A 214 1.01 16.53 4.51
C THR A 214 0.20 15.36 3.95
N ALA A 215 0.61 14.82 2.81
CA ALA A 215 -0.04 13.66 2.19
C ALA A 215 -0.05 12.43 3.11
N LYS A 216 1.13 12.04 3.60
CA LYS A 216 1.31 10.90 4.51
C LYS A 216 0.60 11.11 5.85
N GLY A 217 0.73 12.31 6.42
CA GLY A 217 0.15 12.69 7.69
C GLY A 217 -1.38 12.65 7.68
N ALA A 218 -2.02 13.16 6.63
CA ALA A 218 -3.47 13.17 6.50
C ALA A 218 -4.08 11.75 6.53
N ILE A 219 -3.50 10.80 5.80
CA ILE A 219 -3.95 9.39 5.83
C ILE A 219 -3.74 8.78 7.22
N GLY A 220 -2.62 9.06 7.88
CA GLY A 220 -2.38 8.63 9.26
C GLY A 220 -3.37 9.22 10.27
N LYS A 221 -3.87 10.44 10.02
CA LYS A 221 -4.85 11.11 10.91
C LYS A 221 -6.23 10.45 10.89
N LEU A 222 -6.60 9.74 9.81
CA LEU A 222 -7.90 9.06 9.66
C LEU A 222 -8.11 7.93 10.69
N ARG A 223 -7.04 7.30 11.19
CA ARG A 223 -7.08 6.35 12.32
C ARG A 223 -6.01 6.71 13.35
N GLN A 224 -5.96 7.98 13.74
CA GLN A 224 -5.00 8.38 14.76
C GLN A 224 -5.30 7.61 16.07
N ARG A 225 -4.27 6.95 16.58
CA ARG A 225 -4.20 6.23 17.85
C ARG A 225 -3.95 7.19 19.02
N SER A 226 -4.24 6.77 20.25
CA SER A 226 -3.94 7.54 21.47
C SER A 226 -2.43 7.81 21.61
N ARG A 227 -1.58 6.84 21.23
CA ARG A 227 -0.12 6.89 21.38
C ARG A 227 0.33 7.19 22.82
N GLY A 228 -0.41 6.69 23.81
CA GLY A 228 -0.10 6.87 25.23
C GLY A 228 -0.45 8.25 25.79
N GLN A 229 -1.20 9.09 25.06
CA GLN A 229 -1.69 10.37 25.58
C GLN A 229 -2.66 10.20 26.75
N VAL A 230 -3.42 9.11 26.72
CA VAL A 230 -4.38 8.72 27.77
C VAL A 230 -4.27 7.21 28.03
N PRO A 231 -4.70 6.71 29.20
CA PRO A 231 -4.82 5.28 29.46
C PRO A 231 -5.68 4.54 28.42
N TYR A 232 -5.51 3.22 28.30
CA TYR A 232 -6.38 2.39 27.47
C TYR A 232 -7.85 2.60 27.83
N TYR A 233 -8.70 2.67 26.80
CA TYR A 233 -10.14 2.88 26.89
C TYR A 233 -10.61 4.24 27.39
N GLU A 234 -9.70 5.19 27.58
CA GLU A 234 -10.08 6.59 27.81
C GLU A 234 -10.21 7.33 26.47
N PRO A 235 -11.18 8.25 26.33
CA PRO A 235 -11.33 9.04 25.12
C PRO A 235 -10.10 9.93 24.91
N TYR A 236 -9.72 10.12 23.64
CA TYR A 236 -8.58 10.96 23.26
C TYR A 236 -8.95 11.92 22.11
N PRO A 237 -8.29 13.09 21.99
CA PRO A 237 -8.76 14.19 21.14
C PRO A 237 -8.98 13.85 19.66
N ALA A 238 -8.33 12.78 19.18
CA ALA A 238 -8.49 12.37 17.80
C ALA A 238 -9.87 11.78 17.49
N LEU A 239 -10.59 11.23 18.48
CA LEU A 239 -11.91 10.62 18.33
C LEU A 239 -13.02 11.65 18.10
N ASP A 240 -12.86 12.89 18.58
CA ASP A 240 -13.83 13.98 18.40
C ASP A 240 -13.82 14.57 16.98
N ARG A 241 -12.85 14.16 16.15
CA ARG A 241 -12.72 14.68 14.78
C ARG A 241 -13.65 13.89 13.87
N TRP A 242 -14.53 14.61 13.16
CA TRP A 242 -15.37 14.05 12.10
C TRP A 242 -14.56 13.36 10.97
N THR A 243 -13.27 13.70 10.84
CA THR A 243 -12.32 13.07 9.90
C THR A 243 -11.64 11.81 10.46
N TRP A 244 -11.94 11.40 11.69
CA TRP A 244 -11.53 10.09 12.20
C TRP A 244 -12.39 9.02 11.52
N ARG A 245 -11.85 8.46 10.44
CA ARG A 245 -12.49 7.54 9.49
C ARG A 245 -11.55 6.35 9.26
N PRO A 246 -11.48 5.41 10.21
CA PRO A 246 -10.56 4.28 10.12
C PRO A 246 -10.86 3.37 8.92
N ASP A 247 -12.12 3.33 8.48
CA ASP A 247 -12.55 2.66 7.25
C ASP A 247 -11.94 3.25 5.98
N ILE A 248 -11.91 4.58 5.87
CA ILE A 248 -11.27 5.27 4.72
C ILE A 248 -9.77 4.98 4.73
N ARG A 249 -9.12 5.02 5.91
CA ARG A 249 -7.69 4.67 6.01
C ARG A 249 -7.44 3.25 5.51
N ALA A 250 -8.23 2.29 6.01
CA ALA A 250 -8.09 0.89 5.64
C ALA A 250 -8.26 0.68 4.14
N ALA A 251 -9.27 1.30 3.52
CA ALA A 251 -9.47 1.23 2.07
C ALA A 251 -8.29 1.81 1.27
N VAL A 252 -7.69 2.91 1.72
CA VAL A 252 -6.49 3.49 1.07
C VAL A 252 -5.29 2.55 1.18
N LEU A 253 -5.08 1.92 2.34
CA LEU A 253 -3.98 0.98 2.55
C LEU A 253 -4.16 -0.31 1.76
N ALA A 254 -5.37 -0.86 1.75
CA ALA A 254 -5.76 -1.99 0.91
C ALA A 254 -5.49 -1.69 -0.57
N ASN A 255 -5.92 -0.53 -1.07
CA ASN A 255 -5.70 -0.15 -2.46
C ASN A 255 -4.21 0.06 -2.78
N GLN A 256 -3.42 0.56 -1.81
CA GLN A 256 -1.97 0.68 -1.95
C GLN A 256 -1.29 -0.69 -2.00
N CYS A 257 -1.60 -1.60 -1.09
CA CYS A 257 -0.98 -2.92 -1.00
C CYS A 257 -1.30 -3.79 -2.21
N THR A 258 -2.57 -3.81 -2.65
CA THR A 258 -3.01 -4.54 -3.85
C THR A 258 -2.45 -3.92 -5.13
N GLY A 259 -2.38 -2.59 -5.21
CA GLY A 259 -1.72 -1.87 -6.31
C GLY A 259 -0.22 -2.18 -6.41
N LEU A 260 0.48 -2.24 -5.28
CA LEU A 260 1.89 -2.63 -5.20
C LEU A 260 2.05 -4.10 -5.62
N HIS A 261 1.24 -5.01 -5.08
CA HIS A 261 1.31 -6.44 -5.39
C HIS A 261 1.07 -6.72 -6.88
N ARG A 262 0.11 -6.02 -7.51
CA ARG A 262 -0.11 -6.12 -8.96
C ARG A 262 1.15 -5.78 -9.76
N LYS A 263 1.91 -4.75 -9.35
CA LYS A 263 3.18 -4.38 -9.99
C LYS A 263 4.28 -5.42 -9.74
N LEU A 264 4.34 -6.02 -8.54
CA LEU A 264 5.27 -7.10 -8.24
C LEU A 264 5.01 -8.31 -9.16
N MET A 265 3.76 -8.76 -9.26
CA MET A 265 3.37 -9.87 -10.14
C MET A 265 3.73 -9.60 -11.60
N LYS A 266 3.49 -8.38 -12.09
CA LYS A 266 3.85 -7.99 -13.47
C LYS A 266 5.36 -7.92 -13.67
N THR A 267 6.11 -7.46 -12.68
CA THR A 267 7.58 -7.41 -12.70
C THR A 267 8.17 -8.82 -12.74
N ALA A 268 7.70 -9.71 -11.85
CA ALA A 268 8.09 -11.12 -11.83
C ALA A 268 7.76 -11.83 -13.15
N ALA A 269 6.56 -11.62 -13.69
CA ALA A 269 6.19 -12.24 -14.96
C ALA A 269 7.01 -11.72 -16.16
N ALA A 270 7.40 -10.44 -16.15
CA ALA A 270 8.13 -9.81 -17.25
C ALA A 270 9.63 -10.16 -17.26
N ALA A 271 10.26 -10.31 -16.10
CA ALA A 271 11.72 -10.43 -16.01
C ALA A 271 12.23 -11.46 -14.99
N ASP A 272 11.34 -12.30 -14.44
CA ASP A 272 11.68 -13.26 -13.37
C ASP A 272 12.35 -12.59 -12.15
N LEU A 273 11.98 -11.33 -11.91
CA LEU A 273 12.54 -10.48 -10.88
C LEU A 273 11.60 -10.40 -9.68
N TYR A 274 12.12 -10.76 -8.50
CA TYR A 274 11.35 -10.85 -7.26
C TYR A 274 11.97 -9.98 -6.17
N PRO A 275 11.15 -9.29 -5.35
CA PRO A 275 11.65 -8.49 -4.25
C PRO A 275 12.24 -9.39 -3.16
N VAL A 276 13.11 -8.82 -2.34
CA VAL A 276 13.69 -9.49 -1.16
C VAL A 276 13.30 -8.81 0.15
N ALA A 277 12.91 -7.54 0.08
CA ALA A 277 12.31 -6.82 1.18
C ALA A 277 11.34 -5.75 0.65
N ILE A 278 10.30 -5.47 1.42
CA ILE A 278 9.36 -4.39 1.19
C ILE A 278 9.10 -3.71 2.53
N GLY A 279 9.41 -2.42 2.60
CA GLY A 279 9.11 -1.56 3.73
C GLY A 279 8.15 -0.46 3.31
N THR A 280 6.86 -0.63 3.62
CA THR A 280 5.76 0.26 3.18
C THR A 280 5.62 0.33 1.65
N ASP A 281 6.39 1.21 1.02
CA ASP A 281 6.39 1.54 -0.40
C ASP A 281 7.79 1.53 -1.02
N ALA A 282 8.80 1.18 -0.22
CA ALA A 282 10.16 0.88 -0.66
C ALA A 282 10.29 -0.62 -0.95
N ILE A 283 10.72 -0.96 -2.16
CA ILE A 283 10.92 -2.34 -2.63
C ILE A 283 12.41 -2.54 -2.92
N VAL A 284 12.98 -3.60 -2.36
CA VAL A 284 14.39 -3.97 -2.50
C VAL A 284 14.51 -5.14 -3.47
N TYR A 285 15.39 -4.99 -4.46
CA TYR A 285 15.73 -6.04 -5.42
C TYR A 285 17.25 -6.31 -5.41
N PRO A 286 17.68 -7.57 -5.52
CA PRO A 286 19.03 -7.92 -5.92
C PRO A 286 19.32 -7.39 -7.32
N SER A 287 20.53 -6.89 -7.54
CA SER A 287 20.88 -6.22 -8.79
C SER A 287 22.33 -6.46 -9.22
N PRO A 288 22.59 -6.68 -10.53
CA PRO A 288 23.95 -6.77 -11.05
C PRO A 288 24.68 -5.41 -11.04
N GLY A 289 23.93 -4.31 -10.99
CA GLY A 289 24.47 -2.94 -10.96
C GLY A 289 23.80 -2.05 -9.90
N PRO A 290 24.34 -0.85 -9.65
CA PRO A 290 23.91 -0.02 -8.53
C PRO A 290 22.65 0.82 -8.80
N SER A 291 22.09 0.79 -10.01
CA SER A 291 21.00 1.67 -10.45
C SER A 291 19.66 0.93 -10.57
N PRO A 292 18.51 1.60 -10.39
CA PRO A 292 17.22 1.02 -10.77
C PRO A 292 17.12 0.63 -12.24
N LEU A 293 17.97 1.19 -13.12
CA LEU A 293 18.03 0.78 -14.53
C LEU A 293 18.60 -0.64 -14.70
N ASP A 294 19.40 -1.12 -13.74
CA ASP A 294 19.96 -2.47 -13.72
C ASP A 294 18.96 -3.51 -13.20
N VAL A 295 17.80 -3.06 -12.71
CA VAL A 295 16.77 -3.88 -12.07
C VAL A 295 15.47 -3.85 -12.86
N LEU A 296 14.94 -2.66 -13.12
CA LEU A 296 13.57 -2.54 -13.61
C LEU A 296 13.44 -3.10 -15.04
N PRO A 297 12.36 -3.85 -15.33
CA PRO A 297 12.20 -4.45 -16.65
C PRO A 297 11.79 -3.40 -17.69
N TYR A 298 12.44 -3.46 -18.85
CA TYR A 298 12.13 -2.65 -20.03
C TYR A 298 11.77 -3.54 -21.23
N THR A 299 10.92 -3.04 -22.12
CA THR A 299 10.62 -3.65 -23.41
C THR A 299 11.83 -3.51 -24.35
N PRO A 300 11.89 -4.27 -25.46
CA PRO A 300 12.96 -4.14 -26.46
C PRO A 300 13.09 -2.71 -27.03
N GLU A 301 12.00 -1.94 -27.04
CA GLU A 301 11.97 -0.53 -27.46
C GLU A 301 12.44 0.44 -26.36
N GLY A 302 12.94 -0.06 -25.22
CA GLY A 302 13.45 0.74 -24.11
C GLY A 302 12.37 1.38 -23.23
N LYS A 303 11.11 0.96 -23.33
CA LYS A 303 10.01 1.48 -22.49
C LYS A 303 9.85 0.62 -21.24
N ALA A 304 9.42 1.21 -20.12
CA ALA A 304 9.11 0.43 -18.92
C ALA A 304 8.09 -0.68 -19.24
N ALA A 305 8.32 -1.89 -18.72
CA ALA A 305 7.46 -3.04 -19.01
C ALA A 305 6.01 -2.76 -18.58
N PRO A 306 4.99 -3.10 -19.41
CA PRO A 306 3.60 -2.80 -19.11
C PRO A 306 3.13 -3.34 -17.76
N GLY A 307 2.65 -2.43 -16.90
CA GLY A 307 2.14 -2.76 -15.56
C GLY A 307 3.21 -3.02 -14.49
N ALA A 308 4.49 -3.02 -14.85
CA ALA A 308 5.59 -3.06 -13.88
C ALA A 308 5.84 -1.66 -13.26
N PHE A 309 6.85 -1.56 -12.40
CA PHE A 309 7.29 -0.27 -11.88
C PHE A 309 7.95 0.57 -12.99
N ARG A 310 7.71 1.87 -12.96
CA ARG A 310 8.26 2.84 -13.91
C ARG A 310 8.95 3.96 -13.16
N LEU A 311 10.18 4.28 -13.55
CA LEU A 311 10.86 5.48 -13.06
C LEU A 311 10.14 6.75 -13.49
N GLY A 312 10.02 7.69 -12.56
CA GLY A 312 9.49 9.00 -12.85
C GLY A 312 8.98 9.70 -11.59
N VAL A 313 8.76 11.00 -11.71
CA VAL A 313 8.40 11.84 -10.57
C VAL A 313 6.94 11.69 -10.13
N SER A 314 6.03 11.37 -11.05
CA SER A 314 4.59 11.40 -10.76
C SER A 314 4.16 10.44 -9.64
N PRO A 315 3.14 10.78 -8.84
CA PRO A 315 2.61 9.86 -7.83
C PRO A 315 2.26 8.48 -8.39
N GLY A 316 2.71 7.43 -7.73
CA GLY A 316 2.56 6.04 -8.17
C GLY A 316 3.70 5.52 -9.06
N MET A 317 4.57 6.38 -9.61
CA MET A 317 5.85 5.99 -10.21
C MET A 317 6.92 5.78 -9.13
N VAL A 318 8.05 5.19 -9.49
CA VAL A 318 9.16 4.93 -8.56
C VAL A 318 10.33 5.88 -8.75
N LYS A 319 11.07 6.09 -7.66
CA LYS A 319 12.39 6.75 -7.67
C LYS A 319 13.46 5.83 -7.08
N HIS A 320 14.72 6.14 -7.34
CA HIS A 320 15.85 5.56 -6.61
C HIS A 320 15.85 6.11 -5.18
N GLN A 321 15.74 5.22 -4.19
CA GLN A 321 15.88 5.61 -2.78
C GLN A 321 17.32 5.45 -2.30
N GLY A 322 18.00 4.40 -2.76
CA GLY A 322 19.39 4.11 -2.42
C GLY A 322 19.80 2.73 -2.89
N THR A 323 21.09 2.46 -2.72
CA THR A 323 21.72 1.17 -3.05
C THR A 323 22.65 0.79 -1.92
N GLN A 324 22.74 -0.51 -1.63
CA GLN A 324 23.74 -1.08 -0.72
C GLN A 324 24.55 -2.13 -1.47
N THR A 325 25.82 -2.28 -1.11
CA THR A 325 26.64 -3.43 -1.52
C THR A 325 26.34 -4.59 -0.59
N VAL A 326 26.34 -5.82 -1.12
CA VAL A 326 26.30 -7.05 -0.29
C VAL A 326 27.69 -7.51 0.17
N LEU A 327 28.72 -6.82 -0.29
CA LEU A 327 30.13 -6.93 0.11
C LEU A 327 30.50 -5.78 1.05
#